data_AF-A0A4Q3DZ69-F1
#
_entry.id   AF-A0A4Q3DZ69-F1
#
_cell.length_a   1.000
_cell.length_b   1.000
_cell.length_c   1.000
_cell.angle_alpha   90.00
_cell.angle_beta   90.00
_cell.angle_gamma   90.00
#
_symmetry.space_group_name_H-M   'P 1'
#
loop_
_entity.id
_entity.type
_entity.pdbx_description
1 polymer ?
#
loop_
_entity_poly.entity_id
_entity_poly.type
_entity_poly.pdbx_seq_one_letter_code
_entity_poly.pdbx_strand_id
1 'polypeptide(L)'
;LWDMTWDMILLDNKIIKNINSTDSLVGNIAALKLINEGLRLQPCSPSFIDARNAILKADTLLFGARYSCVIWNAFARRGLGKFASTGISNNDRIVTEDFTPHTNRPLTSPKFSTVCSGGAFTYTATAAAGTTFSWQRPAIPGISNAAASGNSALINETLINTTSNPVVVTYLFKTAPSTGCTVTQSVKVTVNPSPVATVGTYSVCKNGTVPSGQGLVVQNVNSDIIRGALTTSSPTYRRGRNDENSTVYSAASGTSYYHATYTFVAPSTGALYFQTIDGSLVGELSAYDTYLSLYQAPFNPATPATNFLRGDDDSGPVPYGSRIGHYVTQGVTYVLVVTSYSEFTVGGFTIKATAPVFSNTINWYTANSGGTAIATGTVLNPVGVAGSGVPNTAT
;
A
#
# COMPACT_ATOMS: atom_id res chain seq x y z
N LEU A 1 -32.48 14.34 -0.44
CA LEU A 1 -33.52 13.77 -1.33
C LEU A 1 -33.15 13.83 -2.80
N TRP A 2 -32.82 15.00 -3.37
CA TRP A 2 -32.32 15.10 -4.77
C TRP A 2 -31.17 14.12 -5.07
N ASP A 3 -30.11 14.20 -4.26
CA ASP A 3 -28.93 13.33 -4.33
C ASP A 3 -29.29 11.84 -4.23
N MET A 4 -30.24 11.49 -3.37
CA MET A 4 -30.72 10.12 -3.17
C MET A 4 -31.44 9.60 -4.42
N THR A 5 -32.33 10.42 -5.00
CA THR A 5 -33.08 10.06 -6.21
C THR A 5 -32.13 9.81 -7.39
N TRP A 6 -31.12 10.65 -7.58
CA TRP A 6 -30.13 10.45 -8.63
C TRP A 6 -29.28 9.21 -8.41
N ASP A 7 -28.78 8.99 -7.19
CA ASP A 7 -28.00 7.79 -6.89
C ASP A 7 -28.82 6.50 -7.11
N MET A 8 -30.13 6.51 -6.83
CA MET A 8 -31.04 5.39 -7.12
C MET A 8 -31.28 5.20 -8.63
N ILE A 9 -31.48 6.27 -9.39
CA ILE A 9 -31.59 6.22 -10.86
C ILE A 9 -30.33 5.60 -11.47
N LEU A 10 -29.15 5.99 -10.98
CA LEU A 10 -27.87 5.49 -11.46
C LEU A 10 -27.67 4.02 -11.07
N LEU A 11 -28.04 3.63 -9.84
CA LEU A 11 -27.96 2.25 -9.38
C LEU A 11 -28.78 1.30 -10.26
N ASP A 12 -29.98 1.71 -10.65
CA ASP A 12 -30.87 0.90 -11.49
C ASP A 12 -30.69 1.14 -12.99
N ASN A 13 -29.86 2.12 -13.35
CA ASN A 13 -29.65 2.61 -14.71
C ASN A 13 -30.97 2.89 -15.46
N LYS A 14 -31.96 3.49 -14.78
CA LYS A 14 -33.30 3.67 -15.34
C LYS A 14 -34.03 4.89 -14.78
N ILE A 15 -34.62 5.67 -15.69
CA ILE A 15 -35.60 6.73 -15.39
C ILE A 15 -36.95 6.33 -15.97
N ILE A 16 -37.98 6.28 -15.14
CA ILE A 16 -39.36 6.04 -15.55
C ILE A 16 -40.02 7.39 -15.85
N LYS A 17 -40.44 7.59 -17.09
CA LYS A 17 -41.08 8.84 -17.53
C LYS A 17 -42.44 9.08 -16.87
N ASN A 18 -43.24 8.03 -16.74
CA ASN A 18 -44.54 8.11 -16.08
C ASN A 18 -44.38 7.89 -14.57
N ILE A 19 -44.41 8.99 -13.80
CA ILE A 19 -44.26 8.98 -12.35
C ILE A 19 -45.37 8.23 -11.59
N ASN A 20 -46.48 7.92 -12.27
CA ASN A 20 -47.62 7.19 -11.71
C ASN A 20 -47.60 5.68 -12.06
N SER A 21 -46.59 5.19 -12.78
CA SER A 21 -46.50 3.77 -13.13
C SER A 21 -46.22 2.91 -11.88
N THR A 22 -46.99 1.84 -11.71
CA THR A 22 -46.81 0.83 -10.65
C THR A 22 -46.07 -0.41 -11.12
N ASP A 23 -45.76 -0.50 -12.42
CA ASP A 23 -45.24 -1.73 -13.04
C ASP A 23 -43.75 -1.96 -12.77
N SER A 24 -43.02 -0.92 -12.34
CA SER A 24 -41.59 -0.97 -12.09
C SER A 24 -41.18 -0.01 -10.98
N LEU A 25 -40.97 -0.54 -9.77
CA LEU A 25 -40.50 0.22 -8.60
C LEU A 25 -38.96 0.32 -8.59
N VAL A 26 -38.42 1.09 -9.54
CA VAL A 26 -36.97 1.33 -9.72
C VAL A 26 -36.68 2.82 -9.91
N GLY A 27 -35.43 3.21 -9.70
CA GLY A 27 -34.93 4.56 -9.94
C GLY A 27 -35.78 5.64 -9.26
N ASN A 28 -36.29 6.58 -10.06
CA ASN A 28 -37.11 7.69 -9.58
C ASN A 28 -38.46 7.26 -8.96
N ILE A 29 -39.07 6.17 -9.42
CA ILE A 29 -40.33 5.66 -8.85
C ILE A 29 -40.08 5.05 -7.48
N ALA A 30 -39.01 4.26 -7.34
CA ALA A 30 -38.60 3.72 -6.05
C ALA A 30 -38.30 4.87 -5.07
N ALA A 31 -37.58 5.90 -5.50
CA ALA A 31 -37.26 7.06 -4.66
C ALA A 31 -38.53 7.76 -4.15
N LEU A 32 -39.49 8.03 -5.04
CA LEU A 32 -40.77 8.63 -4.67
C LEU A 32 -41.57 7.74 -3.71
N LYS A 33 -41.62 6.43 -3.96
CA LYS A 33 -42.30 5.46 -3.08
C LYS A 33 -41.68 5.46 -1.69
N LEU A 34 -40.35 5.45 -1.59
CA LEU A 34 -39.64 5.48 -0.32
C LEU A 34 -39.87 6.78 0.46
N ILE A 35 -39.93 7.93 -0.22
CA ILE A 35 -40.24 9.21 0.42
C ILE A 35 -41.66 9.17 0.98
N ASN A 36 -42.64 8.75 0.18
CA ASN A 36 -44.04 8.68 0.61
C ASN A 36 -44.25 7.74 1.79
N GLU A 37 -43.58 6.58 1.80
CA GLU A 37 -43.68 5.63 2.92
C GLU A 37 -42.86 6.08 4.13
N GLY A 38 -41.72 6.75 3.93
CA GLY A 38 -40.98 7.42 4.99
C GLY A 38 -41.82 8.46 5.72
N LEU A 39 -42.59 9.28 4.99
CA LEU A 39 -43.52 10.26 5.57
C LEU A 39 -44.61 9.61 6.44
N ARG A 40 -45.01 8.36 6.14
CA ARG A 40 -45.98 7.61 6.95
C ARG A 40 -45.36 6.93 8.16
N LEU A 41 -44.08 6.58 8.08
CA LEU A 41 -43.35 5.83 9.12
C LEU A 41 -42.65 6.72 10.15
N GLN A 42 -42.39 7.98 9.82
CA GLN A 42 -41.76 8.93 10.75
C GLN A 42 -42.71 9.31 11.90
N PRO A 43 -42.18 9.66 13.09
CA PRO A 43 -42.99 10.14 14.22
C PRO A 43 -43.64 11.51 13.93
N CYS A 44 -44.58 11.92 14.79
CA CYS A 44 -45.11 13.29 14.77
C CYS A 44 -44.00 14.31 15.09
N SER A 45 -44.00 15.43 14.36
CA SER A 45 -42.96 16.47 14.47
C SER A 45 -41.53 15.91 14.38
N PRO A 46 -41.19 15.19 13.29
CA PRO A 46 -39.92 14.49 13.17
C PRO A 46 -38.76 15.47 12.96
N SER A 47 -37.57 15.09 13.45
CA SER A 47 -36.31 15.69 13.02
C SER A 47 -35.91 15.23 11.61
N PHE A 48 -34.90 15.86 11.00
CA PHE A 48 -34.31 15.36 9.76
C PHE A 48 -33.71 13.96 9.92
N ILE A 49 -33.23 13.62 11.13
CA ILE A 49 -32.69 12.29 11.45
C ILE A 49 -33.80 11.25 11.47
N ASP A 50 -34.95 11.58 12.07
CA ASP A 50 -36.13 10.72 12.08
C ASP A 50 -36.65 10.47 10.67
N ALA A 51 -36.74 11.52 9.84
CA ALA A 51 -37.19 11.41 8.46
C ALA A 51 -36.23 10.54 7.62
N ARG A 52 -34.91 10.71 7.75
CA ARG A 52 -33.91 9.84 7.11
C ARG A 52 -34.09 8.38 7.55
N ASN A 53 -34.21 8.14 8.86
CA ASN A 53 -34.35 6.79 9.41
C ASN A 53 -35.66 6.13 8.97
N ALA A 54 -36.74 6.90 8.82
CA ALA A 54 -38.02 6.42 8.31
C ALA A 54 -37.94 6.00 6.83
N ILE A 55 -37.20 6.75 6.00
CA ILE A 55 -36.92 6.38 4.60
C ILE A 55 -36.11 5.08 4.52
N LEU A 56 -35.09 4.92 5.38
CA LEU A 56 -34.31 3.67 5.47
C LEU A 56 -35.17 2.48 5.95
N LYS A 57 -36.10 2.73 6.88
CA LYS A 57 -37.08 1.74 7.33
C LYS A 57 -38.04 1.35 6.20
N ALA A 58 -38.50 2.32 5.40
CA ALA A 58 -39.32 2.05 4.21
C ALA A 58 -38.58 1.17 3.19
N ASP A 59 -37.29 1.44 2.95
CA ASP A 59 -36.45 0.64 2.06
C ASP A 59 -36.27 -0.79 2.55
N THR A 60 -36.09 -0.96 3.86
CA THR A 60 -36.05 -2.28 4.48
C THR A 60 -37.35 -3.05 4.26
N LEU A 61 -38.51 -2.41 4.49
CA LEU A 61 -39.82 -3.06 4.40
C LEU A 61 -40.26 -3.38 2.97
N LEU A 62 -39.92 -2.54 1.99
CA LEU A 62 -40.46 -2.61 0.64
C LEU A 62 -39.49 -3.20 -0.38
N PHE A 63 -38.18 -3.08 -0.13
CA PHE A 63 -37.14 -3.44 -1.10
C PHE A 63 -36.02 -4.29 -0.50
N GLY A 64 -36.18 -4.79 0.72
CA GLY A 64 -35.18 -5.63 1.37
C GLY A 64 -33.84 -4.90 1.57
N ALA A 65 -33.89 -3.60 1.83
CA ALA A 65 -32.72 -2.73 2.00
C ALA A 65 -31.86 -2.51 0.73
N ARG A 66 -32.41 -2.75 -0.48
CA ARG A 66 -31.71 -2.57 -1.77
C ARG A 66 -31.08 -1.18 -1.91
N TYR A 67 -31.78 -0.11 -1.51
CA TYR A 67 -31.34 1.26 -1.72
C TYR A 67 -30.62 1.88 -0.52
N SER A 68 -30.52 1.16 0.60
CA SER A 68 -29.99 1.67 1.86
C SER A 68 -28.61 2.31 1.69
N CYS A 69 -27.79 1.79 0.78
CA CYS A 69 -26.47 2.35 0.52
C CYS A 69 -26.48 3.74 -0.14
N VAL A 70 -27.24 3.87 -1.22
CA VAL A 70 -27.37 5.14 -1.94
C VAL A 70 -28.10 6.18 -1.10
N ILE A 71 -29.06 5.74 -0.27
CA ILE A 71 -29.73 6.58 0.71
C ILE A 71 -28.71 7.12 1.72
N TRP A 72 -27.95 6.24 2.39
CA TRP A 72 -26.96 6.66 3.39
C TRP A 72 -25.88 7.57 2.82
N ASN A 73 -25.36 7.28 1.62
CA ASN A 73 -24.38 8.13 0.96
C ASN A 73 -24.95 9.51 0.63
N ALA A 74 -26.17 9.57 0.10
CA ALA A 74 -26.82 10.84 -0.24
C ALA A 74 -27.09 11.73 0.99
N PHE A 75 -27.50 11.14 2.11
CA PHE A 75 -27.71 11.88 3.35
C PHE A 75 -26.38 12.29 4.02
N ALA A 76 -25.39 11.41 4.06
CA ALA A 76 -24.08 11.73 4.63
C ALA A 76 -23.38 12.88 3.90
N ARG A 77 -23.50 13.00 2.56
CA ARG A 77 -22.98 14.14 1.78
C ARG A 77 -23.55 15.50 2.20
N ARG A 78 -24.67 15.52 2.94
CA ARG A 78 -25.41 16.71 3.36
C ARG A 78 -25.44 16.85 4.89
N GLY A 79 -24.47 16.28 5.61
CA GLY A 79 -24.37 16.39 7.07
C GLY A 79 -25.32 15.48 7.87
N LEU A 80 -26.05 14.58 7.20
CA LEU A 80 -26.99 13.63 7.79
C LEU A 80 -26.43 12.20 7.82
N GLY A 81 -25.15 12.07 8.15
CA GLY A 81 -24.40 10.82 8.28
C GLY A 81 -24.78 9.97 9.49
N LYS A 82 -24.13 8.81 9.62
CA LYS A 82 -24.44 7.78 10.63
C LYS A 82 -24.52 8.32 12.05
N PHE A 83 -23.65 9.27 12.39
CA PHE A 83 -23.49 9.84 13.73
C PHE A 83 -24.11 11.24 13.87
N ALA A 84 -24.85 11.71 12.86
CA ALA A 84 -25.60 12.96 12.96
C ALA A 84 -26.58 12.87 14.13
N SER A 85 -26.71 13.96 14.89
CA SER A 85 -27.52 13.99 16.11
C SER A 85 -28.25 15.32 16.27
N THR A 86 -29.46 15.30 16.86
CA THR A 86 -30.12 16.51 17.37
C THR A 86 -29.65 16.88 18.80
N GLY A 87 -28.62 16.19 19.31
CA GLY A 87 -28.10 16.39 20.66
C GLY A 87 -29.17 16.13 21.73
N ILE A 88 -29.34 17.09 22.64
CA ILE A 88 -30.40 17.10 23.68
C ILE A 88 -31.74 17.67 23.17
N SER A 89 -31.80 18.14 21.93
CA SER A 89 -33.02 18.68 21.34
C SER A 89 -33.88 17.57 20.73
N ASN A 90 -35.20 17.72 20.85
CA ASN A 90 -36.20 16.92 20.13
C ASN A 90 -36.63 17.57 18.80
N ASN A 91 -35.89 18.58 18.34
CA ASN A 91 -36.11 19.29 17.08
C ASN A 91 -34.77 19.71 16.43
N ASP A 92 -34.82 20.19 15.19
CA ASP A 92 -33.62 20.53 14.40
C ASP A 92 -32.97 21.90 14.74
N ARG A 93 -33.26 22.51 15.89
CA ARG A 93 -32.65 23.80 16.27
C ARG A 93 -31.21 23.66 16.77
N ILE A 94 -30.84 22.49 17.28
CA ILE A 94 -29.48 22.15 17.69
C ILE A 94 -29.13 20.85 16.98
N VAL A 95 -28.26 20.92 15.99
CA VAL A 95 -27.85 19.76 15.19
C VAL A 95 -26.33 19.65 15.19
N THR A 96 -25.85 18.42 15.34
CA THR A 96 -24.47 18.06 15.05
C THR A 96 -24.47 17.32 13.73
N GLU A 97 -23.89 17.94 12.71
CA GLU A 97 -23.71 17.33 11.42
C GLU A 97 -22.67 16.20 11.47
N ASP A 98 -22.88 15.19 10.65
CA ASP A 98 -21.91 14.13 10.43
C ASP A 98 -21.88 13.79 8.95
N PHE A 99 -20.67 13.61 8.42
CA PHE A 99 -20.46 13.24 7.02
C PHE A 99 -20.07 11.76 6.87
N THR A 100 -20.09 10.99 7.97
CA THR A 100 -19.74 9.57 7.95
C THR A 100 -20.85 8.74 7.28
N PRO A 101 -20.58 8.04 6.16
CA PRO A 101 -21.54 7.11 5.56
C PRO A 101 -21.84 5.93 6.49
N HIS A 102 -23.05 5.36 6.43
CA HIS A 102 -23.37 4.14 7.15
C HIS A 102 -22.59 2.95 6.57
N THR A 103 -22.23 2.03 7.47
CA THR A 103 -20.99 1.24 7.40
C THR A 103 -20.67 0.72 6.01
N ASN A 104 -19.83 1.49 5.29
CA ASN A 104 -18.91 0.88 4.36
C ASN A 104 -18.14 -0.19 5.14
N ARG A 105 -17.91 -1.33 4.52
CA ARG A 105 -17.04 -2.37 5.07
C ARG A 105 -15.69 -2.27 4.37
N PRO A 106 -14.91 -1.20 4.61
CA PRO A 106 -13.65 -1.04 3.90
C PRO A 106 -12.75 -2.23 4.20
N LEU A 107 -11.90 -2.57 3.24
CA LEU A 107 -10.79 -3.46 3.51
C LEU A 107 -9.89 -2.76 4.52
N THR A 108 -9.61 -3.44 5.62
CA THR A 108 -8.60 -3.07 6.62
C THR A 108 -7.24 -3.68 6.28
N SER A 109 -7.21 -4.69 5.41
CA SER A 109 -5.98 -5.27 4.87
C SER A 109 -5.28 -4.31 3.90
N PRO A 110 -3.96 -4.47 3.66
CA PRO A 110 -3.22 -3.66 2.70
C PRO A 110 -3.88 -3.66 1.31
N LYS A 111 -3.94 -2.48 0.69
CA LYS A 111 -4.50 -2.31 -0.67
C LYS A 111 -3.44 -2.30 -1.76
N PHE A 112 -2.17 -2.34 -1.36
CA PHE A 112 -1.02 -2.36 -2.26
C PHE A 112 -0.09 -3.48 -1.85
N SER A 113 0.42 -4.23 -2.83
CA SER A 113 1.45 -5.24 -2.63
C SER A 113 2.39 -5.27 -3.82
N THR A 114 3.54 -5.89 -3.66
CA THR A 114 4.52 -6.09 -4.73
C THR A 114 5.02 -7.52 -4.68
N VAL A 115 5.08 -8.18 -5.84
CA VAL A 115 5.63 -9.53 -6.00
C VAL A 115 6.52 -9.60 -7.24
N CYS A 116 7.43 -10.56 -7.30
CA CYS A 116 8.18 -10.87 -8.50
C CYS A 116 7.38 -11.83 -9.39
N SER A 117 7.58 -11.74 -10.71
CA SER A 117 7.05 -12.69 -11.68
C SER A 117 7.45 -14.13 -11.29
N GLY A 118 6.48 -15.04 -11.26
CA GLY A 118 6.67 -16.43 -10.83
C GLY A 118 6.68 -16.66 -9.32
N GLY A 119 6.68 -15.58 -8.51
CA GLY A 119 6.51 -15.67 -7.06
C GLY A 119 5.07 -16.01 -6.67
N ALA A 120 4.91 -16.72 -5.55
CA ALA A 120 3.59 -16.93 -4.96
C ALA A 120 3.04 -15.61 -4.40
N PHE A 121 1.83 -15.25 -4.80
CA PHE A 121 1.07 -14.14 -4.25
C PHE A 121 -0.10 -14.68 -3.42
N THR A 122 0.07 -14.63 -2.10
CA THR A 122 -0.97 -14.95 -1.13
C THR A 122 -1.45 -13.67 -0.46
N TYR A 123 -2.76 -13.43 -0.47
CA TYR A 123 -3.37 -12.26 0.15
C TYR A 123 -4.66 -12.67 0.86
N THR A 124 -4.85 -12.17 2.08
CA THR A 124 -6.07 -12.35 2.86
C THR A 124 -6.69 -11.00 3.14
N ALA A 125 -7.85 -10.75 2.55
CA ALA A 125 -8.66 -9.58 2.81
C ALA A 125 -9.19 -9.59 4.25
N THR A 126 -9.11 -8.46 4.94
CA THR A 126 -9.73 -8.27 6.26
C THR A 126 -10.67 -7.08 6.24
N ALA A 127 -11.74 -7.17 7.03
CA ALA A 127 -12.75 -6.13 7.24
C ALA A 127 -13.46 -6.40 8.57
N ALA A 128 -14.44 -5.57 8.94
CA ALA A 128 -15.23 -5.76 10.16
C ALA A 128 -15.87 -7.16 10.27
N ALA A 129 -16.05 -7.67 11.49
CA ALA A 129 -16.62 -9.01 11.73
C ALA A 129 -17.99 -9.21 11.06
N GLY A 130 -18.21 -10.37 10.44
CA GLY A 130 -19.43 -10.67 9.68
C GLY A 130 -19.45 -10.10 8.25
N THR A 131 -18.30 -9.71 7.70
CA THR A 131 -18.17 -9.32 6.29
C THR A 131 -17.98 -10.56 5.41
N THR A 132 -18.73 -10.62 4.32
CA THR A 132 -18.52 -11.56 3.22
C THR A 132 -17.68 -10.89 2.13
N PHE A 133 -16.89 -11.70 1.41
CA PHE A 133 -15.94 -11.24 0.42
C PHE A 133 -16.19 -11.96 -0.91
N SER A 134 -16.10 -11.21 -2.00
CA SER A 134 -15.84 -11.76 -3.32
C SER A 134 -14.85 -10.87 -4.05
N TRP A 135 -14.17 -11.39 -5.05
CA TRP A 135 -13.21 -10.63 -5.84
C TRP A 135 -13.20 -11.10 -7.28
N GLN A 136 -12.78 -10.19 -8.15
CA GLN A 136 -12.51 -10.49 -9.56
C GLN A 136 -11.23 -9.80 -10.01
N ARG A 137 -10.52 -10.45 -10.92
CA ARG A 137 -9.34 -9.93 -11.62
C ARG A 137 -9.53 -10.22 -13.12
N PRO A 138 -9.67 -9.19 -13.97
CA PRO A 138 -9.73 -9.41 -15.41
C PRO A 138 -8.38 -9.94 -15.94
N ALA A 139 -8.35 -10.38 -17.20
CA ALA A 139 -7.09 -10.58 -17.90
C ALA A 139 -6.39 -9.22 -18.09
N ILE A 140 -5.08 -9.15 -17.85
CA ILE A 140 -4.32 -7.90 -17.85
C ILE A 140 -3.19 -8.01 -18.87
N PRO A 141 -3.08 -7.11 -19.86
CA PRO A 141 -1.96 -7.10 -20.80
C PRO A 141 -0.61 -7.09 -20.09
N GLY A 142 0.31 -7.94 -20.54
CA GLY A 142 1.62 -8.13 -19.92
C GLY A 142 1.65 -9.17 -18.79
N ILE A 143 0.49 -9.66 -18.33
CA ILE A 143 0.37 -10.79 -17.39
C ILE A 143 -0.23 -11.99 -18.12
N SER A 144 0.45 -13.14 -18.13
CA SER A 144 -0.03 -14.30 -18.90
C SER A 144 -1.21 -15.04 -18.25
N ASN A 145 -1.53 -14.73 -16.99
CA ASN A 145 -2.65 -15.32 -16.26
C ASN A 145 -4.00 -14.95 -16.93
N ALA A 146 -4.88 -15.93 -17.14
CA ALA A 146 -6.26 -15.69 -17.53
C ALA A 146 -7.03 -14.88 -16.47
N ALA A 147 -8.23 -14.39 -16.79
CA ALA A 147 -9.12 -13.76 -15.81
C ALA A 147 -9.48 -14.75 -14.68
N ALA A 148 -9.62 -14.25 -13.45
CA ALA A 148 -9.93 -15.05 -12.27
C ALA A 148 -10.93 -14.35 -11.35
N SER A 149 -11.65 -15.12 -10.54
CA SER A 149 -12.58 -14.62 -9.52
C SER A 149 -12.73 -15.60 -8.36
N GLY A 150 -13.15 -15.12 -7.19
CA GLY A 150 -13.42 -15.93 -6.02
C GLY A 150 -14.47 -15.34 -5.09
N ASN A 151 -15.10 -16.19 -4.27
CA ASN A 151 -16.09 -15.82 -3.25
C ASN A 151 -15.52 -15.96 -1.82
N SER A 152 -14.25 -15.60 -1.65
CA SER A 152 -13.53 -15.71 -0.38
C SER A 152 -12.72 -14.45 -0.10
N ALA A 153 -12.21 -14.34 1.12
CA ALA A 153 -11.23 -13.31 1.47
C ALA A 153 -9.83 -13.58 0.88
N LEU A 154 -9.57 -14.78 0.37
CA LEU A 154 -8.25 -15.25 -0.01
C LEU A 154 -8.02 -15.11 -1.52
N ILE A 155 -6.83 -14.62 -1.86
CA ILE A 155 -6.20 -14.79 -3.17
C ILE A 155 -4.97 -15.66 -2.97
N ASN A 156 -4.81 -16.65 -3.84
CA ASN A 156 -3.60 -17.46 -3.94
C ASN A 156 -3.32 -17.68 -5.43
N GLU A 157 -2.42 -16.87 -5.99
CA GLU A 157 -2.06 -16.91 -7.40
C GLU A 157 -0.55 -16.84 -7.59
N THR A 158 -0.05 -17.41 -8.69
CA THR A 158 1.32 -17.17 -9.17
C THR A 158 1.23 -16.31 -10.42
N LEU A 159 1.56 -15.02 -10.29
CA LEU A 159 1.44 -14.05 -11.38
C LEU A 159 2.70 -14.05 -12.24
N ILE A 160 2.53 -14.13 -13.57
CA ILE A 160 3.65 -14.16 -14.52
C ILE A 160 3.64 -12.87 -15.36
N ASN A 161 4.61 -12.00 -15.14
CA ASN A 161 4.86 -10.83 -15.97
C ASN A 161 5.75 -11.23 -17.16
N THR A 162 5.28 -10.91 -18.37
CA THR A 162 5.88 -11.24 -19.67
C THR A 162 6.60 -10.05 -20.31
N THR A 163 6.59 -8.89 -19.65
CA THR A 163 7.23 -7.66 -20.12
C THR A 163 8.56 -7.43 -19.40
N SER A 164 9.34 -6.45 -19.85
CA SER A 164 10.55 -5.99 -19.18
C SER A 164 10.32 -4.91 -18.12
N ASN A 165 9.07 -4.50 -17.89
CA ASN A 165 8.71 -3.43 -16.96
C ASN A 165 7.74 -3.95 -15.87
N PRO A 166 7.68 -3.33 -14.68
CA PRO A 166 6.65 -3.67 -13.69
C PRO A 166 5.23 -3.48 -14.24
N VAL A 167 4.34 -4.42 -13.97
CA VAL A 167 2.92 -4.37 -14.38
C VAL A 167 2.03 -4.37 -13.14
N VAL A 168 1.05 -3.46 -13.08
CA VAL A 168 0.11 -3.37 -11.95
C VAL A 168 -1.13 -4.23 -12.21
N VAL A 169 -1.30 -5.28 -11.43
CA VAL A 169 -2.48 -6.14 -11.39
C VAL A 169 -3.51 -5.58 -10.42
N THR A 170 -4.74 -5.34 -10.88
CA THR A 170 -5.82 -4.83 -10.02
C THR A 170 -6.87 -5.90 -9.76
N TYR A 171 -7.04 -6.26 -8.49
CA TYR A 171 -8.17 -7.06 -7.99
C TYR A 171 -9.28 -6.13 -7.51
N LEU A 172 -10.52 -6.45 -7.87
CA LEU A 172 -11.72 -5.74 -7.43
C LEU A 172 -12.44 -6.58 -6.39
N PHE A 173 -12.23 -6.25 -5.12
CA PHE A 173 -12.90 -6.88 -3.99
C PHE A 173 -14.26 -6.24 -3.73
N LYS A 174 -15.29 -7.06 -3.60
CA LYS A 174 -16.60 -6.71 -3.08
C LYS A 174 -16.73 -7.21 -1.64
N THR A 175 -17.03 -6.30 -0.74
CA THR A 175 -17.27 -6.58 0.69
C THR A 175 -18.73 -6.32 1.01
N ALA A 176 -19.43 -7.29 1.58
CA ALA A 176 -20.85 -7.15 1.94
C ALA A 176 -21.14 -7.67 3.37
N PRO A 177 -21.87 -6.93 4.22
CA PRO A 177 -22.39 -7.46 5.49
C PRO A 177 -23.58 -8.40 5.27
N SER A 178 -24.06 -9.05 6.34
CA SER A 178 -25.35 -9.77 6.35
C SER A 178 -26.55 -8.84 6.15
N THR A 179 -26.43 -7.56 6.55
CA THR A 179 -27.37 -6.47 6.31
C THR A 179 -26.59 -5.17 6.06
N GLY A 180 -26.76 -4.53 4.89
CA GLY A 180 -26.12 -3.25 4.54
C GLY A 180 -25.38 -3.21 3.19
N CYS A 181 -24.58 -2.17 2.98
CA CYS A 181 -23.91 -1.83 1.71
C CYS A 181 -22.88 -2.88 1.24
N THR A 182 -22.96 -3.25 -0.04
CA THR A 182 -21.80 -3.83 -0.74
C THR A 182 -20.88 -2.71 -1.21
N VAL A 183 -19.58 -2.81 -0.88
CA VAL A 183 -18.56 -1.85 -1.34
C VAL A 183 -17.59 -2.58 -2.26
N THR A 184 -17.29 -2.00 -3.42
CA THR A 184 -16.21 -2.49 -4.29
C THR A 184 -14.94 -1.67 -4.04
N GLN A 185 -13.81 -2.34 -3.82
CA GLN A 185 -12.53 -1.75 -3.49
C GLN A 185 -11.41 -2.41 -4.29
N SER A 186 -10.40 -1.65 -4.67
CA SER A 186 -9.27 -2.17 -5.42
C SER A 186 -8.12 -2.59 -4.49
N VAL A 187 -7.57 -3.76 -4.75
CA VAL A 187 -6.25 -4.19 -4.26
C VAL A 187 -5.32 -4.23 -5.46
N LYS A 188 -4.24 -3.46 -5.44
CA LYS A 188 -3.28 -3.32 -6.54
C LYS A 188 -1.99 -4.04 -6.20
N VAL A 189 -1.54 -4.91 -7.09
CA VAL A 189 -0.33 -5.72 -6.93
C VAL A 189 0.63 -5.37 -8.06
N THR A 190 1.78 -4.81 -7.73
CA THR A 190 2.85 -4.59 -8.70
C THR A 190 3.59 -5.91 -8.91
N VAL A 191 3.58 -6.44 -10.13
CA VAL A 191 4.32 -7.64 -10.52
C VAL A 191 5.58 -7.21 -11.25
N ASN A 192 6.72 -7.31 -10.57
CA ASN A 192 8.03 -7.01 -11.17
C ASN A 192 8.42 -8.10 -12.17
N PRO A 193 9.06 -7.75 -13.29
CA PRO A 193 9.50 -8.74 -14.28
C PRO A 193 10.58 -9.65 -13.71
N SER A 194 10.73 -10.84 -14.30
CA SER A 194 11.91 -11.68 -14.00
C SER A 194 13.17 -11.01 -14.58
N PRO A 195 14.28 -10.95 -13.83
CA PRO A 195 15.54 -10.44 -14.38
C PRO A 195 15.99 -11.36 -15.52
N VAL A 196 16.16 -10.78 -16.71
CA VAL A 196 16.72 -11.49 -17.87
C VAL A 196 18.18 -11.09 -17.99
N ALA A 197 19.09 -12.08 -17.88
CA ALA A 197 20.49 -11.86 -18.16
C ALA A 197 20.69 -11.68 -19.67
N THR A 198 21.42 -10.64 -20.06
CA THR A 198 21.88 -10.44 -21.43
C THR A 198 23.30 -11.00 -21.57
N VAL A 199 23.56 -11.67 -22.69
CA VAL A 199 24.89 -12.15 -23.07
C VAL A 199 25.40 -11.24 -24.17
N GLY A 200 26.49 -10.52 -23.91
CA GLY A 200 27.24 -9.83 -24.96
C GLY A 200 28.16 -10.82 -25.69
N THR A 201 28.40 -10.60 -26.98
CA THR A 201 29.50 -11.27 -27.69
C THR A 201 30.80 -10.52 -27.41
N TYR A 202 31.80 -11.22 -26.87
CA TYR A 202 33.13 -10.66 -26.66
C TYR A 202 34.20 -11.66 -27.09
N SER A 203 35.32 -11.13 -27.58
CA SER A 203 36.50 -11.91 -27.94
C SER A 203 37.58 -11.65 -26.89
N VAL A 204 38.18 -12.71 -26.37
CA VAL A 204 39.29 -12.64 -25.42
C VAL A 204 40.44 -13.45 -26.00
N CYS A 205 41.67 -12.95 -25.89
CA CYS A 205 42.84 -13.74 -26.24
C CYS A 205 42.92 -14.99 -25.35
N LYS A 206 43.55 -16.06 -25.86
CA LYS A 206 43.92 -17.22 -25.05
C LYS A 206 44.72 -16.75 -23.81
N ASN A 207 44.31 -17.16 -22.62
CA ASN A 207 44.83 -16.71 -21.31
C ASN A 207 44.58 -15.24 -20.95
N GLY A 208 43.80 -14.50 -21.75
CA GLY A 208 43.38 -13.14 -21.43
C GLY A 208 42.28 -13.13 -20.38
N THR A 209 42.20 -12.05 -19.62
CA THR A 209 41.08 -11.79 -18.71
C THR A 209 39.89 -11.25 -19.50
N VAL A 210 38.69 -11.69 -19.14
CA VAL A 210 37.45 -11.07 -19.64
C VAL A 210 37.45 -9.60 -19.18
N PRO A 211 37.29 -8.61 -20.08
CA PRO A 211 37.28 -7.21 -19.68
C PRO A 211 36.21 -6.90 -18.64
N SER A 212 36.47 -5.93 -17.76
CA SER A 212 35.49 -5.48 -16.78
C SER A 212 34.19 -5.05 -17.47
N GLY A 213 33.05 -5.53 -16.97
CA GLY A 213 31.74 -5.29 -17.56
C GLY A 213 31.30 -6.28 -18.66
N GLN A 214 32.16 -7.22 -19.05
CA GLN A 214 31.83 -8.28 -20.01
C GLN A 214 31.45 -9.59 -19.28
N GLY A 215 30.47 -10.31 -19.81
CA GLY A 215 29.95 -11.54 -19.22
C GLY A 215 28.43 -11.65 -19.36
N LEU A 216 27.81 -12.42 -18.46
CA LEU A 216 26.38 -12.38 -18.22
C LEU A 216 26.05 -11.10 -17.45
N VAL A 217 25.30 -10.20 -18.07
CA VAL A 217 24.93 -8.91 -17.48
C VAL A 217 23.46 -8.93 -17.11
N VAL A 218 23.15 -8.54 -15.88
CA VAL A 218 21.77 -8.31 -15.43
C VAL A 218 21.65 -6.86 -15.04
N GLN A 219 20.59 -6.19 -15.49
CA GLN A 219 20.30 -4.85 -15.03
C GLN A 219 20.02 -4.86 -13.53
N ASN A 220 20.63 -3.93 -12.81
CA ASN A 220 20.30 -3.75 -11.41
C ASN A 220 18.85 -3.29 -11.30
N VAL A 221 18.02 -4.09 -10.62
CA VAL A 221 16.65 -3.70 -10.33
C VAL A 221 16.67 -3.05 -8.97
N ASN A 222 16.73 -1.71 -8.96
CA ASN A 222 16.56 -0.96 -7.73
C ASN A 222 15.15 -1.20 -7.19
N SER A 223 15.06 -1.35 -5.87
CA SER A 223 13.82 -1.45 -5.13
C SER A 223 13.44 -0.09 -4.54
N ASP A 224 12.15 0.20 -4.49
CA ASP A 224 11.59 1.27 -3.67
C ASP A 224 11.32 0.80 -2.23
N ILE A 225 11.49 -0.50 -1.94
CA ILE A 225 11.25 -1.10 -0.62
C ILE A 225 12.56 -1.66 -0.06
N ILE A 226 12.84 -1.34 1.20
CA ILE A 226 13.81 -2.03 2.05
C ILE A 226 13.06 -2.90 3.04
N ARG A 227 13.54 -4.14 3.24
CA ARG A 227 13.19 -4.98 4.39
C ARG A 227 14.47 -5.24 5.18
N GLY A 228 14.53 -4.73 6.40
CA GLY A 228 15.70 -4.83 7.26
C GLY A 228 15.35 -5.33 8.64
N ALA A 229 16.37 -5.53 9.47
CA ALA A 229 16.21 -5.86 10.88
C ALA A 229 17.27 -5.17 11.72
N LEU A 230 16.87 -4.73 12.92
CA LEU A 230 17.78 -4.35 13.99
C LEU A 230 18.02 -5.57 14.87
N THR A 231 19.28 -5.84 15.18
CA THR A 231 19.71 -7.01 15.95
C THR A 231 20.72 -6.60 17.00
N THR A 232 21.04 -7.49 17.94
CA THR A 232 22.04 -7.22 18.98
C THR A 232 23.46 -7.03 18.43
N SER A 233 23.72 -7.46 17.19
CA SER A 233 24.98 -7.22 16.48
C SER A 233 24.97 -5.97 15.60
N SER A 234 23.82 -5.29 15.49
CA SER A 234 23.74 -4.03 14.76
C SER A 234 24.63 -2.98 15.44
N PRO A 235 25.32 -2.13 14.67
CA PRO A 235 26.10 -1.05 15.24
C PRO A 235 25.16 -0.04 15.93
N THR A 236 25.66 0.64 16.96
CA THR A 236 24.90 1.68 17.67
C THR A 236 25.38 3.06 17.29
N TYR A 237 24.48 4.04 17.43
CA TYR A 237 24.84 5.45 17.37
C TYR A 237 23.90 6.28 18.23
N ARG A 238 24.28 7.54 18.46
CA ARG A 238 23.39 8.51 19.07
C ARG A 238 22.50 9.10 17.99
N ARG A 239 21.21 8.74 17.97
CA ARG A 239 20.23 9.27 17.02
C ARG A 239 19.82 10.72 17.35
N GLY A 240 19.15 11.36 16.39
CA GLY A 240 18.41 12.60 16.63
C GLY A 240 17.10 12.34 17.39
N ARG A 241 16.50 13.37 18.00
CA ARG A 241 15.21 13.32 18.72
C ARG A 241 14.11 14.19 18.11
N ASN A 242 14.38 14.78 16.95
CA ASN A 242 13.48 15.75 16.35
C ASN A 242 12.41 15.06 15.51
N ASP A 243 11.22 15.62 15.50
CA ASP A 243 10.11 15.17 14.67
C ASP A 243 9.91 16.09 13.45
N GLU A 244 8.86 15.84 12.66
CA GLU A 244 8.37 16.66 11.57
C GLU A 244 9.37 16.89 10.42
N ASN A 245 10.10 15.83 10.02
CA ASN A 245 11.09 15.89 8.93
C ASN A 245 12.13 17.02 9.13
N SER A 246 12.61 17.16 10.37
CA SER A 246 13.50 18.24 10.82
C SER A 246 14.83 18.30 10.07
N THR A 247 15.31 19.52 9.83
CA THR A 247 16.63 19.79 9.21
C THR A 247 17.74 20.00 10.23
N VAL A 248 17.40 20.05 11.52
CA VAL A 248 18.34 20.31 12.61
C VAL A 248 18.61 19.00 13.33
N TYR A 249 19.88 18.66 13.53
CA TYR A 249 20.22 17.53 14.39
C TYR A 249 20.19 17.95 15.87
N SER A 250 19.35 17.32 16.67
CA SER A 250 19.33 17.44 18.14
C SER A 250 19.47 16.06 18.73
N ALA A 251 20.53 15.82 19.51
CA ALA A 251 20.84 14.49 20.01
C ALA A 251 19.78 13.98 21.01
N ALA A 252 19.38 12.71 20.87
CA ALA A 252 18.58 12.02 21.87
C ALA A 252 19.36 11.88 23.21
N SER A 253 18.64 11.68 24.31
CA SER A 253 19.23 11.48 25.64
C SER A 253 20.02 10.17 25.70
N GLY A 254 19.49 9.13 25.08
CA GLY A 254 20.16 7.84 24.92
C GLY A 254 21.39 7.86 24.01
N THR A 255 22.23 6.85 24.11
CA THR A 255 23.46 6.66 23.33
C THR A 255 23.53 5.33 22.58
N SER A 256 22.56 4.42 22.80
CA SER A 256 22.66 3.04 22.32
C SER A 256 21.47 2.60 21.47
N TYR A 257 21.27 3.30 20.35
CA TYR A 257 20.25 2.93 19.36
C TYR A 257 20.86 2.10 18.24
N TYR A 258 20.37 0.88 18.05
CA TYR A 258 20.79 0.01 16.95
C TYR A 258 20.39 0.62 15.62
N HIS A 259 21.29 0.63 14.65
CA HIS A 259 21.00 1.17 13.33
C HIS A 259 21.38 0.25 12.18
N ALA A 260 20.68 0.47 11.06
CA ALA A 260 21.02 -0.07 9.76
C ALA A 260 21.21 1.09 8.77
N THR A 261 22.15 0.95 7.84
CA THR A 261 22.44 1.97 6.83
C THR A 261 22.15 1.44 5.43
N TYR A 262 21.60 2.31 4.59
CA TYR A 262 21.29 2.03 3.20
C TYR A 262 21.83 3.17 2.35
N THR A 263 22.88 2.88 1.59
CA THR A 263 23.54 3.87 0.72
C THR A 263 22.95 3.79 -0.68
N PHE A 264 22.67 4.94 -1.29
CA PHE A 264 22.19 5.02 -2.67
C PHE A 264 22.75 6.24 -3.39
N VAL A 265 22.82 6.16 -4.71
CA VAL A 265 23.09 7.31 -5.59
C VAL A 265 21.75 7.78 -6.15
N ALA A 266 21.45 9.07 -6.03
CA ALA A 266 20.18 9.59 -6.52
C ALA A 266 20.09 9.44 -8.05
N PRO A 267 19.07 8.75 -8.58
CA PRO A 267 18.97 8.46 -10.01
C PRO A 267 18.55 9.67 -10.84
N SER A 268 17.86 10.63 -10.21
CA SER A 268 17.36 11.86 -10.83
C SER A 268 17.27 12.97 -9.78
N THR A 269 17.32 14.23 -10.22
CA THR A 269 17.10 15.40 -9.36
C THR A 269 15.61 15.55 -9.06
N GLY A 270 15.23 15.70 -7.79
CA GLY A 270 13.83 15.88 -7.40
C GLY A 270 13.53 15.53 -5.95
N ALA A 271 12.25 15.66 -5.57
CA ALA A 271 11.80 15.28 -4.23
C ALA A 271 11.73 13.75 -4.08
N LEU A 272 12.35 13.23 -3.03
CA LEU A 272 12.33 11.83 -2.64
C LEU A 272 11.89 11.71 -1.18
N TYR A 273 10.94 10.83 -0.93
CA TYR A 273 10.42 10.56 0.41
C TYR A 273 10.73 9.14 0.82
N PHE A 274 11.01 8.95 2.11
CA PHE A 274 11.18 7.66 2.76
C PHE A 274 10.22 7.58 3.92
N GLN A 275 9.57 6.43 4.09
CA GLN A 275 8.58 6.24 5.16
C GLN A 275 8.57 4.81 5.65
N THR A 276 8.36 4.63 6.94
CA THR A 276 8.08 3.33 7.53
C THR A 276 6.66 2.91 7.15
N ILE A 277 6.51 1.68 6.65
CA ILE A 277 5.21 1.13 6.21
C ILE A 277 4.81 -0.14 6.92
N ASP A 278 5.75 -0.82 7.58
CA ASP A 278 5.52 -2.07 8.32
C ASP A 278 6.68 -2.33 9.28
N GLY A 279 6.47 -3.12 10.32
CA GLY A 279 7.48 -3.41 11.34
C GLY A 279 7.08 -4.49 12.33
N SER A 280 8.09 -5.01 13.03
CA SER A 280 7.99 -6.01 14.11
C SER A 280 8.98 -5.70 15.22
N LEU A 281 9.20 -4.41 15.51
CA LEU A 281 10.08 -3.94 16.57
C LEU A 281 9.53 -4.35 17.93
N VAL A 282 10.38 -5.00 18.72
CA VAL A 282 10.01 -5.58 20.02
C VAL A 282 10.40 -4.62 21.13
N GLY A 283 9.45 -4.25 21.98
CA GLY A 283 9.67 -3.36 23.13
C GLY A 283 9.33 -1.89 22.88
N GLU A 284 8.89 -1.55 21.67
CA GLU A 284 8.36 -0.22 21.35
C GLU A 284 6.87 -0.08 21.67
N LEU A 285 6.40 1.17 21.73
CA LEU A 285 4.97 1.48 21.85
C LEU A 285 4.17 0.95 20.64
N SER A 286 4.81 0.85 19.48
CA SER A 286 4.27 0.27 18.26
C SER A 286 5.29 -0.59 17.54
N ALA A 287 4.84 -1.63 16.83
CA ALA A 287 5.71 -2.55 16.10
C ALA A 287 6.52 -1.87 14.97
N TYR A 288 6.19 -0.62 14.62
CA TYR A 288 6.79 0.15 13.53
C TYR A 288 7.30 1.53 14.00
N ASP A 289 7.54 1.67 15.31
CA ASP A 289 8.07 2.88 15.96
C ASP A 289 9.57 3.06 15.64
N THR A 290 9.84 3.79 14.55
CA THR A 290 11.18 3.98 14.00
C THR A 290 11.59 5.44 14.10
N TYR A 291 12.90 5.70 14.04
CA TYR A 291 13.45 6.99 13.67
C TYR A 291 14.20 6.87 12.34
N LEU A 292 13.90 7.75 11.39
CA LEU A 292 14.61 7.82 10.12
C LEU A 292 15.55 9.02 10.12
N SER A 293 16.79 8.83 9.65
CA SER A 293 17.71 9.92 9.34
C SER A 293 18.27 9.81 7.93
N LEU A 294 18.39 10.94 7.24
CA LEU A 294 19.05 11.03 5.94
C LEU A 294 20.31 11.88 6.03
N TYR A 295 21.37 11.38 5.42
CA TYR A 295 22.66 12.03 5.31
C TYR A 295 23.06 12.18 3.84
N GLN A 296 23.75 13.28 3.51
CA GLN A 296 24.60 13.26 2.33
C GLN A 296 25.85 12.45 2.68
N ALA A 297 26.27 11.52 1.83
CA ALA A 297 27.39 10.66 2.17
C ALA A 297 28.68 11.47 2.42
N PRO A 298 29.52 11.07 3.39
CA PRO A 298 29.39 9.89 4.25
C PRO A 298 28.54 10.12 5.52
N PHE A 299 28.01 9.02 6.07
CA PHE A 299 27.49 8.95 7.45
C PHE A 299 28.59 8.43 8.39
N ASN A 300 28.73 9.06 9.56
CA ASN A 300 29.64 8.62 10.62
C ASN A 300 28.88 8.54 11.96
N PRO A 301 28.71 7.35 12.56
CA PRO A 301 27.97 7.20 13.82
C PRO A 301 28.64 7.90 15.02
N ALA A 302 29.94 8.19 14.96
CA ALA A 302 30.65 8.94 16.00
C ALA A 302 30.37 10.45 15.93
N THR A 303 29.98 10.98 14.77
CA THR A 303 29.66 12.40 14.54
C THR A 303 28.36 12.56 13.75
N PRO A 304 27.21 12.12 14.30
CA PRO A 304 25.94 11.99 13.57
C PRO A 304 25.26 13.32 13.24
N ALA A 305 25.80 14.46 13.68
CA ALA A 305 25.36 15.78 13.24
C ALA A 305 25.97 16.17 11.88
N THR A 306 27.13 15.60 11.53
CA THR A 306 27.83 15.91 10.28
C THR A 306 27.07 15.33 9.09
N ASN A 307 26.88 16.14 8.06
CA ASN A 307 26.13 15.80 6.83
C ASN A 307 24.66 15.40 7.04
N PHE A 308 24.10 15.63 8.23
CA PHE A 308 22.69 15.38 8.50
C PHE A 308 21.82 16.29 7.64
N LEU A 309 20.81 15.72 6.99
CA LEU A 309 19.88 16.44 6.12
C LEU A 309 18.48 16.47 6.71
N ARG A 310 17.99 15.32 7.17
CA ARG A 310 16.62 15.14 7.67
C ARG A 310 16.56 14.12 8.78
N GLY A 311 15.64 14.30 9.73
CA GLY A 311 15.28 13.29 10.72
C GLY A 311 13.83 13.39 11.17
N ASP A 312 13.22 12.26 11.50
CA ASP A 312 11.80 12.16 11.86
C ASP A 312 11.51 10.91 12.70
N ASP A 313 10.54 10.99 13.61
CA ASP A 313 10.09 9.87 14.47
C ASP A 313 8.63 9.47 14.18
N ASP A 314 7.69 10.40 13.99
CA ASP A 314 6.25 10.08 14.06
C ASP A 314 5.39 10.67 12.92
N SER A 315 5.99 11.13 11.82
CA SER A 315 5.27 11.84 10.73
C SER A 315 4.81 10.95 9.56
N GLY A 316 4.84 9.64 9.74
CA GLY A 316 4.59 8.63 8.71
C GLY A 316 3.14 8.15 8.59
N PRO A 317 2.88 7.26 7.61
CA PRO A 317 1.53 6.81 7.27
C PRO A 317 0.96 5.74 8.21
N VAL A 318 1.81 5.11 9.03
CA VAL A 318 1.42 4.18 10.10
C VAL A 318 1.61 4.87 11.45
N PRO A 319 0.80 4.56 12.48
CA PRO A 319 0.97 5.17 13.81
C PRO A 319 2.40 5.09 14.34
N TYR A 320 3.02 6.20 14.70
CA TYR A 320 4.43 6.23 15.17
C TYR A 320 5.48 5.79 14.12
N GLY A 321 5.09 5.61 12.86
CA GLY A 321 6.06 5.40 11.80
C GLY A 321 6.65 6.73 11.39
N SER A 322 7.94 6.79 11.07
CA SER A 322 8.55 8.01 10.59
C SER A 322 8.45 8.19 9.08
N ARG A 323 8.53 9.45 8.64
CA ARG A 323 8.60 9.86 7.24
C ARG A 323 9.47 11.09 7.07
N ILE A 324 10.47 10.95 6.21
CA ILE A 324 11.34 12.06 5.80
C ILE A 324 11.18 12.35 4.31
N GLY A 325 11.41 13.61 3.93
CA GLY A 325 11.36 14.08 2.55
C GLY A 325 12.50 15.06 2.28
N HIS A 326 13.25 14.81 1.21
CA HIS A 326 14.38 15.63 0.81
C HIS A 326 14.43 15.84 -0.71
N TYR A 327 14.93 17.00 -1.14
CA TYR A 327 15.16 17.28 -2.56
C TYR A 327 16.57 16.80 -2.91
N VAL A 328 16.68 15.67 -3.61
CA VAL A 328 17.95 15.04 -3.97
C VAL A 328 18.47 15.57 -5.31
N THR A 329 19.78 15.53 -5.50
CA THR A 329 20.46 15.90 -6.74
C THR A 329 21.00 14.65 -7.42
N GLN A 330 20.73 14.47 -8.72
CA GLN A 330 21.21 13.33 -9.50
C GLN A 330 22.72 13.11 -9.34
N GLY A 331 23.13 11.85 -9.17
CA GLY A 331 24.54 11.47 -9.06
C GLY A 331 25.16 11.71 -7.67
N VAL A 332 24.47 12.38 -6.76
CA VAL A 332 24.93 12.53 -5.36
C VAL A 332 24.60 11.28 -4.56
N THR A 333 25.54 10.86 -3.72
CA THR A 333 25.39 9.71 -2.83
C THR A 333 24.79 10.14 -1.49
N TYR A 334 23.78 9.40 -1.04
CA TYR A 334 23.08 9.61 0.22
C TYR A 334 23.10 8.33 1.05
N VAL A 335 22.95 8.48 2.37
CA VAL A 335 22.83 7.37 3.32
C VAL A 335 21.54 7.55 4.10
N LEU A 336 20.61 6.61 3.94
CA LEU A 336 19.47 6.46 4.83
C LEU A 336 19.89 5.63 6.03
N VAL A 337 19.64 6.12 7.23
CA VAL A 337 19.87 5.44 8.50
C VAL A 337 18.52 5.15 9.14
N VAL A 338 18.28 3.89 9.46
CA VAL A 338 17.06 3.43 10.12
C VAL A 338 17.43 2.97 11.52
N THR A 339 16.70 3.47 12.52
CA THR A 339 16.80 3.03 13.91
C THR A 339 15.40 2.94 14.52
N SER A 340 15.31 2.39 15.72
CA SER A 340 14.11 2.41 16.57
C SER A 340 14.00 3.70 17.37
N TYR A 341 12.81 3.97 17.93
CA TYR A 341 12.61 5.06 18.89
C TYR A 341 13.35 4.80 20.21
N SER A 342 13.20 3.60 20.79
CA SER A 342 13.79 3.23 22.07
C SER A 342 15.17 2.59 21.92
N GLU A 343 15.96 2.62 22.99
CA GLU A 343 17.28 2.00 23.02
C GLU A 343 17.20 0.47 22.99
N PHE A 344 18.21 -0.17 22.39
CA PHE A 344 18.37 -1.63 22.34
C PHE A 344 17.22 -2.43 21.70
N THR A 345 16.28 -1.76 21.04
CA THR A 345 15.17 -2.42 20.33
C THR A 345 15.68 -3.23 19.15
N VAL A 346 15.18 -4.46 19.05
CA VAL A 346 15.43 -5.37 17.93
C VAL A 346 14.12 -5.67 17.20
N GLY A 347 14.22 -6.12 15.95
CA GLY A 347 13.07 -6.52 15.16
C GLY A 347 13.18 -6.10 13.70
N GLY A 348 12.23 -6.57 12.90
CA GLY A 348 12.17 -6.24 11.48
C GLY A 348 11.51 -4.89 11.22
N PHE A 349 11.92 -4.21 10.15
CA PHE A 349 11.29 -2.99 9.65
C PHE A 349 11.17 -3.03 8.13
N THR A 350 10.19 -2.30 7.59
CA THR A 350 10.03 -2.10 6.15
C THR A 350 9.90 -0.61 5.83
N ILE A 351 10.85 -0.10 5.04
CA ILE A 351 10.86 1.29 4.56
C ILE A 351 10.45 1.31 3.09
N LYS A 352 9.61 2.28 2.71
CA LYS A 352 9.27 2.57 1.32
C LYS A 352 9.76 3.94 0.92
N ALA A 353 10.43 4.02 -0.23
CA ALA A 353 10.78 5.23 -0.93
C ALA A 353 9.71 5.57 -1.99
N THR A 354 9.63 6.84 -2.41
CA THR A 354 8.77 7.23 -3.55
C THR A 354 9.37 6.89 -4.91
N ALA A 355 10.62 6.45 -4.96
CA ALA A 355 11.31 6.00 -6.17
C ALA A 355 12.25 4.81 -5.86
N PRO A 356 12.55 3.95 -6.84
CA PRO A 356 13.44 2.81 -6.65
C PRO A 356 14.89 3.25 -6.57
N VAL A 357 15.39 3.44 -5.35
CA VAL A 357 16.76 3.93 -5.09
C VAL A 357 17.65 2.90 -4.42
N PHE A 358 17.09 1.82 -3.88
CA PHE A 358 17.85 0.83 -3.13
C PHE A 358 18.31 -0.30 -4.04
N SER A 359 19.62 -0.43 -4.22
CA SER A 359 20.20 -1.53 -4.98
C SER A 359 19.94 -2.85 -4.25
N ASN A 360 19.40 -3.84 -4.97
CA ASN A 360 19.41 -5.21 -4.47
C ASN A 360 20.80 -5.82 -4.73
N THR A 361 21.28 -6.66 -3.82
CA THR A 361 22.45 -7.50 -4.10
C THR A 361 22.03 -8.61 -5.06
N ILE A 362 22.56 -8.60 -6.28
CA ILE A 362 22.36 -9.68 -7.24
C ILE A 362 23.28 -10.83 -6.88
N ASN A 363 22.73 -12.04 -6.79
CA ASN A 363 23.47 -13.27 -6.56
C ASN A 363 23.26 -14.21 -7.76
N TRP A 364 24.34 -14.86 -8.19
CA TRP A 364 24.31 -15.83 -9.27
C TRP A 364 24.34 -17.25 -8.70
N TYR A 365 23.50 -18.14 -9.24
CA TYR A 365 23.35 -19.52 -8.78
C TYR A 365 23.49 -20.50 -9.95
N THR A 366 23.85 -21.74 -9.64
CA THR A 366 23.92 -22.84 -10.62
C THR A 366 22.56 -23.47 -10.91
N ALA A 367 21.56 -23.26 -10.05
CA ALA A 367 20.21 -23.80 -10.18
C ALA A 367 19.15 -22.70 -9.99
N ASN A 368 18.01 -22.84 -10.68
CA ASN A 368 16.87 -21.93 -10.57
C ASN A 368 16.17 -22.00 -9.19
N SER A 369 16.39 -23.07 -8.43
CA SER A 369 15.95 -23.23 -7.05
C SER A 369 16.77 -22.41 -6.04
N GLY A 370 17.83 -21.74 -6.48
CA GLY A 370 18.81 -21.06 -5.62
C GLY A 370 19.90 -22.01 -5.12
N GLY A 371 20.61 -21.60 -4.06
CA GLY A 371 21.72 -22.34 -3.46
C GLY A 371 22.77 -21.41 -2.86
N THR A 372 24.01 -21.89 -2.73
CA THR A 372 25.16 -21.00 -2.45
C THR A 372 25.46 -20.20 -3.72
N ALA A 373 25.58 -18.88 -3.58
CA ALA A 373 25.90 -18.01 -4.70
C ALA A 373 27.33 -18.31 -5.21
N ILE A 374 27.49 -18.43 -6.53
CA ILE A 374 28.80 -18.59 -7.19
C ILE A 374 29.46 -17.25 -7.51
N ALA A 375 28.68 -16.18 -7.56
CA ALA A 375 29.14 -14.80 -7.72
C ALA A 375 28.07 -13.82 -7.25
N THR A 376 28.46 -12.56 -7.05
CA THR A 376 27.56 -11.45 -6.70
C THR A 376 27.79 -10.26 -7.63
N GLY A 377 26.79 -9.39 -7.76
CA GLY A 377 26.84 -8.19 -8.60
C GLY A 377 26.14 -8.34 -9.96
N THR A 378 26.11 -7.24 -10.72
CA THR A 378 25.38 -7.11 -11.99
C THR A 378 26.05 -7.80 -13.17
N VAL A 379 27.30 -8.27 -13.01
CA VAL A 379 28.08 -8.92 -14.05
C VAL A 379 28.66 -10.22 -13.50
N LEU A 380 28.37 -11.33 -14.16
CA LEU A 380 29.05 -12.61 -13.94
C LEU A 380 29.93 -12.92 -15.15
N ASN A 381 31.24 -13.03 -14.91
CA ASN A 381 32.13 -13.74 -15.80
C ASN A 381 32.16 -15.22 -15.39
N PRO A 382 31.59 -16.14 -16.18
CA PRO A 382 31.54 -17.55 -15.79
C PRO A 382 32.89 -18.27 -15.95
N VAL A 383 33.85 -17.73 -16.71
CA VAL A 383 35.10 -18.44 -17.04
C VAL A 383 35.94 -18.68 -15.79
N GLY A 384 36.22 -19.94 -15.48
CA GLY A 384 37.03 -20.33 -14.32
C GLY A 384 36.33 -20.20 -12.97
N VAL A 385 35.07 -19.77 -12.94
CA VAL A 385 34.26 -19.74 -11.72
C VAL A 385 33.79 -21.16 -11.40
N ALA A 386 34.12 -21.65 -10.20
CA ALA A 386 33.71 -22.98 -9.78
C ALA A 386 32.17 -23.12 -9.85
N GLY A 387 31.69 -24.18 -10.50
CA GLY A 387 30.26 -24.45 -10.69
C GLY A 387 29.60 -23.74 -11.87
N SER A 388 30.29 -22.83 -12.57
CA SER A 388 29.72 -22.15 -13.76
C SER A 388 29.59 -23.05 -14.99
N GLY A 389 30.29 -24.20 -15.00
CA GLY A 389 30.39 -25.09 -16.17
C GLY A 389 31.32 -24.58 -17.28
N VAL A 390 31.93 -23.39 -17.11
CA VAL A 390 32.86 -22.81 -18.09
C VAL A 390 34.28 -22.89 -17.53
N PRO A 391 35.06 -23.95 -17.85
CA PRO A 391 36.42 -24.08 -17.36
C PRO A 391 37.30 -22.94 -17.88
N ASN A 392 38.28 -22.53 -17.09
CA ASN A 392 39.36 -21.68 -17.59
C ASN A 392 40.27 -22.55 -18.47
N THR A 393 40.03 -22.54 -19.78
CA THR A 393 40.85 -23.32 -20.72
C THR A 393 42.17 -22.59 -20.93
N ALA A 394 43.19 -22.99 -20.17
CA ALA A 394 44.59 -22.62 -20.40
C ALA A 394 45.17 -23.18 -21.73
N THR A 395 44.31 -23.70 -22.62
CA THR A 395 44.63 -24.43 -23.87
C THR A 395 43.98 -23.80 -25.09
#